data_AF-A0A9E2RVT9-F1
#
_entry.id   AF-A0A9E2RVT9-F1
#
_cell.length_a   1.000
_cell.length_b   1.000
_cell.length_c   1.000
_cell.angle_alpha   90.00
_cell.angle_beta   90.00
_cell.angle_gamma   90.00
#
_symmetry.space_group_name_H-M   'P 1'
#
loop_
_entity.id
_entity.type
_entity.pdbx_description
1 polymer ?
#
loop_
_entity_poly.entity_id
_entity_poly.type
_entity_poly.pdbx_seq_one_letter_code
_entity_poly.pdbx_strand_id
1 'polypeptide(L)'
;MLEGSFWELALIFVLALVVFGPERLPGLARSVGLWVGRARAVVRNVSAQIERELEAEELRKAAGEVRDTLQEPVKQPERSPNPPQHSP
;
A
#
# COMPACT_ATOMS: atom_id res chain seq x y z
N MET A 1 8.13 32.45 21.26
CA MET A 1 8.06 32.31 22.75
C MET A 1 7.53 30.94 23.15
N LEU A 2 8.38 29.95 22.91
CA LEU A 2 8.63 28.64 23.53
C LEU A 2 9.70 28.06 22.59
N GLU A 3 10.82 28.80 22.46
CA GLU A 3 11.82 28.59 21.41
C GLU A 3 12.92 27.67 21.94
N GLY A 4 12.57 26.39 22.10
CA GLY A 4 13.54 25.29 22.13
C GLY A 4 14.60 25.34 23.23
N SER A 5 14.36 26.04 24.34
CA SER A 5 15.32 26.04 25.45
C SER A 5 15.20 24.75 26.25
N PHE A 6 16.32 24.05 26.42
CA PHE A 6 16.42 22.81 27.22
C PHE A 6 15.74 22.92 28.59
N TRP A 7 15.77 24.12 29.20
CA TRP A 7 15.15 24.39 30.49
C TRP A 7 13.61 24.29 30.49
N GLU A 8 12.93 24.74 29.43
CA GLU A 8 11.46 24.62 29.35
C GLU A 8 11.05 23.15 29.27
N LEU A 9 11.75 22.36 28.45
CA LEU A 9 11.50 20.92 28.34
C LEU A 9 11.79 20.21 29.67
N ALA A 10 12.87 20.58 30.37
CA ALA A 10 13.20 20.04 31.69
C ALA A 10 12.12 20.38 32.73
N LEU A 11 11.60 21.60 32.74
CA LEU A 11 10.53 22.01 33.65
C LEU A 11 9.24 21.22 33.42
N ILE A 12 8.83 21.06 32.15
CA ILE A 12 7.67 20.25 31.78
C ILE A 12 7.88 18.79 32.19
N PHE A 13 9.09 18.24 32.00
CA PHE A 13 9.42 16.88 32.40
C PHE A 13 9.33 16.68 33.92
N VAL A 14 9.87 17.61 34.70
CA VAL A 14 9.75 17.58 36.17
C VAL A 14 8.30 17.65 36.60
N LEU A 15 7.50 18.55 36.01
CA LEU A 15 6.07 18.65 36.33
C LEU A 15 5.34 17.34 36.01
N ALA A 16 5.65 16.72 34.87
CA ALA A 16 5.09 15.42 34.51
C ALA A 16 5.48 14.32 35.52
N LEU A 17 6.73 14.30 36.00
CA LEU A 17 7.18 13.37 37.04
C LEU A 17 6.45 13.59 38.36
N VAL A 18 6.16 14.83 38.74
CA VAL A 18 5.41 15.13 39.96
C VAL A 18 3.95 14.70 39.86
N VAL A 19 3.31 14.96 38.72
CA VAL A 19 1.89 14.64 38.50
C VAL A 19 1.66 13.14 38.34
N PHE A 20 2.47 12.48 37.50
CA PHE A 20 2.30 11.06 37.19
C PHE A 20 3.09 10.15 38.11
N GLY A 21 4.17 10.65 38.73
CA GLY A 21 5.13 9.86 39.51
C GLY A 21 6.29 9.31 38.66
N PRO A 22 7.55 9.40 39.13
CA PRO A 22 8.71 8.90 38.40
C PRO A 22 8.69 7.39 38.18
N GLU A 23 8.03 6.62 39.05
CA GLU A 23 7.90 5.17 38.92
C GLU A 23 6.83 4.75 37.90
N ARG A 24 5.84 5.62 37.62
CA ARG A 24 4.69 5.29 36.76
C ARG A 24 4.91 5.69 35.31
N LEU A 25 5.61 6.80 35.05
CA LEU A 25 5.99 7.23 33.69
C LEU A 25 6.71 6.14 32.86
N PRO A 26 7.74 5.43 33.35
CA PRO A 26 8.39 4.37 32.59
C PRO A 26 7.46 3.17 32.36
N GLY A 27 6.54 2.89 33.28
CA GLY A 27 5.51 1.87 33.09
C GLY A 27 4.57 2.22 31.93
N LEU A 28 4.04 3.45 31.92
CA LEU A 28 3.14 3.95 30.88
C LEU A 28 3.82 3.98 29.50
N ALA A 29 5.07 4.46 29.43
CA ALA A 29 5.83 4.48 28.19
C ALA A 29 6.01 3.07 27.60
N ARG A 30 6.28 2.06 28.45
CA ARG A 30 6.37 0.66 28.01
C ARG A 30 5.03 0.15 27.49
N SER A 31 3.94 0.40 28.20
CA SER A 31 2.60 -0.03 27.78
C SER A 31 2.21 0.60 26.45
N VAL A 32 2.32 1.92 26.33
CA VAL A 32 2.03 2.65 25.09
C VAL A 32 2.95 2.19 23.97
N GLY A 33 4.25 2.05 24.23
CA GLY A 33 5.21 1.56 23.24
C GLY A 33 4.88 0.16 22.73
N LEU A 34 4.43 -0.75 23.60
CA LEU A 34 4.03 -2.10 23.21
C LEU A 34 2.78 -2.09 22.30
N TRP A 35 1.81 -1.21 22.60
CA TRP A 35 0.59 -1.05 21.81
C TRP A 35 0.86 -0.43 20.45
N VAL A 36 1.63 0.66 20.41
CA VAL A 36 2.08 1.30 19.17
C VAL A 36 2.90 0.33 18.32
N GLY A 37 3.80 -0.45 18.95
CA GLY A 37 4.60 -1.47 18.28
C GLY A 37 3.72 -2.54 17.63
N ARG A 38 2.69 -3.02 18.33
CA ARG A 38 1.71 -3.96 17.75
C ARG A 38 0.92 -3.33 16.61
N ALA A 39 0.41 -2.12 16.77
CA ALA A 39 -0.33 -1.42 15.72
C ALA A 39 0.54 -1.25 14.46
N ARG A 40 1.80 -0.83 14.61
CA ARG A 40 2.75 -0.71 13.51
C ARG A 40 3.03 -2.05 12.83
N ALA A 41 3.11 -3.14 13.59
CA ALA A 41 3.27 -4.49 13.03
C ALA A 41 2.05 -4.94 12.23
N VAL A 42 0.84 -4.65 12.69
CA VAL A 42 -0.41 -4.93 11.96
C VAL A 42 -0.46 -4.14 10.67
N VAL A 43 -0.22 -2.82 10.71
CA VAL A 43 -0.19 -1.97 9.51
C VAL A 43 0.81 -2.51 8.49
N ARG A 44 2.03 -2.87 8.93
CA ARG A 44 3.04 -3.46 8.04
C ARG A 44 2.57 -4.74 7.37
N ASN A 45 1.86 -5.61 8.10
CA ASN A 45 1.34 -6.86 7.54
C ASN A 45 0.19 -6.63 6.54
N VAL A 46 -0.65 -5.63 6.79
CA VAL A 46 -1.74 -5.25 5.87
C VAL A 46 -1.18 -4.60 4.60
N SER A 47 -0.25 -3.65 4.73
CA SER A 47 0.45 -3.05 3.59
C SER A 47 1.14 -4.12 2.74
N ALA A 48 1.79 -5.10 3.38
CA ALA A 48 2.46 -6.20 2.66
C ALA A 48 1.51 -7.20 1.98
N GLN A 49 0.22 -7.21 2.33
CA GLN A 49 -0.81 -8.00 1.64
C GLN A 49 -1.39 -7.21 0.46
N ILE A 50 -1.67 -5.93 0.68
CA ILE A 50 -2.17 -5.00 -0.35
C ILE A 50 -1.17 -4.87 -1.50
N GLU A 51 0.13 -4.73 -1.21
CA GLU A 51 1.18 -4.65 -2.23
C GLU A 51 1.16 -5.88 -3.15
N ARG A 52 0.98 -7.08 -2.58
CA ARG A 52 0.94 -8.33 -3.35
C ARG A 52 -0.32 -8.46 -4.19
N GLU A 53 -1.46 -7.98 -3.67
CA GLU A 53 -2.72 -7.97 -4.42
C GLU A 53 -2.67 -6.95 -5.56
N LEU A 54 -2.17 -5.74 -5.31
CA LEU A 54 -1.99 -4.72 -6.34
C LEU A 54 -1.01 -5.18 -7.43
N GLU A 55 0.12 -5.77 -7.04
CA GLU A 55 1.11 -6.29 -8.00
C GLU A 55 0.50 -7.43 -8.85
N ALA A 56 -0.31 -8.32 -8.25
CA ALA A 56 -1.04 -9.35 -8.99
C ALA A 56 -2.14 -8.78 -9.90
N GLU A 57 -2.79 -7.70 -9.48
CA GLU A 57 -3.83 -7.02 -10.25
C GLU A 57 -3.23 -6.26 -11.44
N GLU A 58 -2.10 -5.58 -11.26
CA GLU A 58 -1.32 -4.96 -12.33
C GLU A 58 -0.83 -6.00 -13.35
N LEU A 59 -0.29 -7.13 -12.89
CA LEU A 59 0.11 -8.24 -13.77
C LEU A 59 -1.08 -8.80 -14.57
N ARG A 60 -2.25 -8.96 -13.95
CA ARG A 60 -3.48 -9.37 -14.65
C ARG A 60 -3.92 -8.35 -15.68
N LYS A 61 -3.85 -7.06 -15.36
CA LYS A 61 -4.23 -5.97 -16.26
C LYS A 61 -3.32 -5.92 -17.48
N ALA A 62 -2.00 -6.03 -17.27
CA ALA A 62 -1.02 -6.10 -18.34
C ALA A 62 -1.25 -7.32 -19.24
N ALA A 63 -1.50 -8.50 -18.66
CA ALA A 63 -1.83 -9.70 -19.43
C ALA A 63 -3.14 -9.57 -20.23
N GLY A 64 -4.15 -8.91 -19.66
CA GLY A 64 -5.42 -8.62 -20.32
C GLY A 64 -5.26 -7.69 -21.52
N GLU A 65 -4.49 -6.61 -21.36
CA GLU A 65 -4.21 -5.63 -22.42
C GLU A 65 -3.42 -6.25 -23.59
N VAL A 66 -2.44 -7.11 -23.29
CA VAL A 66 -1.73 -7.91 -24.30
C VAL A 66 -2.70 -8.86 -25.01
N ARG A 67 -3.63 -9.47 -24.29
CA ARG A 67 -4.61 -10.38 -24.88
C ARG A 67 -5.65 -9.64 -25.74
N ASP A 68 -6.01 -8.41 -25.38
CA ASP A 68 -6.96 -7.59 -26.14
C ASP A 68 -6.31 -7.02 -27.42
N THR A 69 -5.06 -6.57 -27.33
CA THR A 69 -4.28 -6.15 -28.51
C THR A 69 -4.01 -7.29 -29.50
N LEU A 70 -3.93 -8.53 -29.02
CA LEU A 70 -3.85 -9.72 -29.89
C LEU A 70 -5.21 -10.21 -30.40
N GLN A 71 -6.31 -9.83 -29.74
CA GLN A 71 -7.68 -10.17 -30.13
C GLN A 71 -8.40 -9.08 -30.93
N GLU A 72 -7.77 -7.91 -31.16
CA GLU A 72 -8.15 -7.06 -32.27
C GLU A 72 -8.23 -7.97 -33.50
N PRO A 73 -9.44 -8.22 -34.02
CA PRO A 73 -9.57 -9.08 -35.15
C PRO A 73 -8.79 -8.37 -36.25
N VAL A 74 -7.73 -9.04 -36.71
CA VAL A 74 -7.29 -8.95 -38.09
C VAL A 74 -8.58 -9.04 -38.89
N LYS A 75 -9.18 -7.88 -39.22
CA LYS A 75 -10.22 -7.75 -40.21
C LYS A 75 -9.54 -8.25 -41.46
N GLN A 76 -9.65 -9.56 -41.68
CA GLN A 76 -9.35 -10.20 -42.93
C GLN A 76 -10.09 -9.36 -43.95
N PRO A 77 -9.40 -8.62 -44.82
CA PRO A 77 -10.04 -8.14 -46.02
C PRO A 77 -10.50 -9.42 -46.71
N GLU A 78 -11.81 -9.48 -46.87
CA GLU A 78 -12.58 -10.63 -47.29
C GLU A 78 -11.79 -11.56 -48.21
N ARG A 79 -11.53 -12.76 -47.71
CA ARG A 79 -11.27 -13.92 -48.55
C ARG A 79 -12.58 -14.26 -49.26
N SER A 80 -12.93 -13.44 -50.26
CA SER A 80 -14.06 -13.72 -51.15
C SER A 80 -13.71 -14.97 -51.96
N PRO A 81 -14.46 -16.08 -51.78
CA PRO A 81 -14.15 -17.35 -52.41
C PRO A 81 -14.47 -17.33 -53.91
N ASN A 82 -13.46 -17.63 -54.73
CA ASN A 82 -13.63 -18.35 -56.01
C ASN A 82 -13.90 -19.84 -55.65
N PRO A 83 -14.52 -20.74 -56.46
CA PRO A 83 -14.97 -20.70 -57.88
C PRO A 83 -16.34 -21.46 -58.06
N PRO A 84 -16.73 -22.19 -59.15
CA PRO A 84 -16.36 -22.24 -60.58
C PRO A 84 -17.58 -22.28 -61.57
N GLN A 85 -17.29 -22.29 -62.89
CA GLN A 85 -18.14 -22.79 -64.02
C GLN A 85 -19.21 -21.81 -64.56
N HIS A 86 -19.49 -21.69 -65.87
CA HIS A 86 -19.31 -22.59 -67.01
C HIS A 86 -19.19 -21.76 -68.32
N SER A 87 -18.31 -22.22 -69.21
CA SER A 87 -18.12 -21.95 -70.65
C SER A 87 -19.45 -22.12 -71.45
N PRO A 88 -19.56 -21.81 -72.77
CA PRO A 88 -18.54 -21.74 -73.83
C PRO A 88 -18.42 -20.43 -74.61
#